data_AF-A0A7J6EAA2-F1
#
_entry.id   AF-A0A7J6EAA2-F1
#
_cell.length_a   1.000
_cell.length_b   1.000
_cell.length_c   1.000
_cell.angle_alpha   90.00
_cell.angle_beta   90.00
_cell.angle_gamma   90.00
#
_symmetry.space_group_name_H-M   'P 1'
#
loop_
_entity.id
_entity.type
_entity.pdbx_description
1 polymer ?
#
loop_
_entity_poly.entity_id
_entity_poly.type
_entity_poly.pdbx_seq_one_letter_code
_entity_poly.pdbx_strand_id
1 'polypeptide(L)'
;MDSGKTYTYFSSLPNILPTKYDYVMKADDDVYIRLNPLAKSVEPLPRVDLYYGFVIPCNSQNPYSEYMSGMGYLISWDLVEWISTSNILKLDLRISWLGNG
;
A
#
# COMPACT_ATOMS: atom_id res chain seq x y z
N MET A 1 1.40 8.32 -10.91
CA MET A 1 1.02 8.84 -9.57
C MET A 1 2.29 9.11 -8.79
N ASP A 2 2.56 10.38 -8.47
CA ASP A 2 3.71 10.89 -7.71
C ASP A 2 5.05 10.22 -7.98
N SER A 3 5.47 10.12 -9.25
CA SER A 3 6.81 9.63 -9.62
C SER A 3 7.19 8.27 -9.03
N GLY A 4 6.20 7.41 -8.74
CA GLY A 4 6.43 6.05 -8.22
C GLY A 4 6.69 5.97 -6.72
N LYS A 5 6.46 7.04 -5.93
CA LYS A 5 6.66 7.03 -4.46
C LYS A 5 6.05 5.81 -3.76
N THR A 6 4.80 5.47 -4.06
CA THR A 6 4.10 4.31 -3.47
C THR A 6 4.83 3.00 -3.77
N TYR A 7 5.26 2.81 -5.03
CA TYR A 7 6.00 1.63 -5.43
C TYR A 7 7.36 1.58 -4.73
N THR A 8 8.11 2.68 -4.74
CA THR A 8 9.43 2.76 -4.07
C THR A 8 9.30 2.46 -2.58
N TYR A 9 8.26 2.99 -1.92
CA TYR A 9 7.97 2.71 -0.52
C TYR A 9 7.83 1.21 -0.28
N PHE A 10 6.81 0.56 -0.86
CA PHE A 10 6.55 -0.86 -0.59
C PHE A 10 7.65 -1.80 -1.10
N SER A 11 8.17 -1.57 -2.32
CA SER A 11 9.21 -2.45 -2.90
C SER A 11 10.53 -2.42 -2.13
N SER A 12 10.80 -1.34 -1.38
CA SER A 12 12.02 -1.24 -0.56
C SER A 12 11.91 -1.94 0.79
N LEU A 13 10.70 -2.11 1.35
CA LEU A 13 10.49 -2.62 2.72
C LEU A 13 11.17 -3.97 2.99
N PRO A 14 11.08 -4.99 2.09
CA PRO A 14 11.72 -6.28 2.33
C PRO A 14 13.25 -6.22 2.45
N ASN A 15 13.89 -5.18 1.91
CA ASN A 15 15.35 -5.01 1.95
C ASN A 15 15.83 -4.14 3.12
N ILE A 16 14.95 -3.33 3.73
CA ILE A 16 15.32 -2.41 4.82
C ILE A 16 14.85 -2.90 6.20
N LEU A 17 13.77 -3.70 6.25
CA LEU A 17 13.24 -4.21 7.51
C LEU A 17 13.87 -5.56 7.85
N PRO A 18 14.31 -5.77 9.11
CA PRO A 18 15.01 -6.99 9.51
C PRO A 18 14.11 -8.22 9.65
N THR A 19 12.79 -8.02 9.61
CA THR A 19 11.79 -9.08 9.78
C THR A 19 10.57 -8.82 8.91
N LYS A 20 9.81 -9.88 8.67
CA LYS A 20 8.48 -9.80 8.07
C LYS A 20 7.46 -9.32 9.10
N TYR A 21 6.51 -8.53 8.64
CA TYR A 21 5.35 -8.09 9.41
C TYR A 21 4.09 -8.77 8.88
N ASP A 22 2.96 -8.70 9.59
CA ASP A 22 1.68 -9.15 9.04
C ASP A 22 1.15 -8.13 8.01
N TYR A 23 1.30 -6.84 8.34
CA TYR A 23 0.80 -5.71 7.56
C TYR A 23 1.80 -4.56 7.59
N VAL A 24 1.78 -3.74 6.55
CA VAL A 24 2.47 -2.45 6.51
C VAL A 24 1.49 -1.36 6.12
N MET A 25 1.61 -0.19 6.76
CA MET A 25 0.78 0.98 6.46
C MET A 25 1.58 2.01 5.67
N LYS A 26 0.96 2.62 4.67
CA LYS A 26 1.40 3.91 4.12
C LYS A 26 0.41 4.96 4.61
N ALA A 27 0.91 6.11 5.06
CA ALA A 27 0.08 7.26 5.43
C ALA A 27 0.87 8.56 5.21
N ASP A 28 0.15 9.68 5.10
CA ASP A 28 0.74 11.01 5.05
C ASP A 28 1.29 11.44 6.43
N ASP A 29 2.15 12.44 6.48
CA ASP A 29 2.82 12.89 7.71
C ASP A 29 1.95 13.80 8.60
N ASP A 30 0.78 14.21 8.10
CA ASP A 30 -0.22 15.03 8.79
C ASP A 30 -1.40 14.20 9.37
N VAL A 31 -1.27 12.87 9.40
CA VAL A 31 -2.29 11.98 9.97
C VAL A 31 -2.09 11.70 11.46
N TYR A 32 -3.19 11.52 12.19
CA TYR A 32 -3.20 11.01 13.56
C TYR A 32 -3.73 9.57 13.61
N ILE A 33 -2.89 8.62 14.03
CA ILE A 33 -3.25 7.20 14.09
C ILE A 33 -3.73 6.83 15.49
N ARG A 34 -4.98 6.39 15.59
CA ARG A 34 -5.52 5.72 16.78
C ARG A 34 -5.12 4.26 16.76
N LEU A 35 -3.93 3.95 17.29
CA LEU A 35 -3.31 2.63 17.18
C LEU A 35 -4.17 1.49 17.74
N ASN A 36 -4.77 1.66 18.93
CA ASN A 36 -5.52 0.58 19.57
C ASN A 36 -6.82 0.22 18.80
N PRO A 37 -7.64 1.18 18.35
CA PRO A 37 -8.73 0.90 17.41
C PRO A 37 -8.27 0.27 16.09
N LEU A 38 -7.16 0.74 15.51
CA LEU A 38 -6.63 0.20 14.27
C LEU A 38 -6.19 -1.27 14.41
N ALA A 39 -5.48 -1.60 15.49
CA ALA A 39 -5.08 -2.97 15.76
C ALA A 39 -6.30 -3.91 15.87
N LYS A 40 -7.33 -3.49 16.61
CA LYS A 40 -8.58 -4.26 16.74
C LYS A 40 -9.36 -4.41 15.44
N SER A 41 -9.29 -3.42 14.53
CA SER A 41 -10.00 -3.52 13.25
C SER A 41 -9.29 -4.44 12.26
N VAL A 42 -7.97 -4.60 12.38
CA VAL A 42 -7.15 -5.44 11.50
C VAL A 42 -6.97 -6.86 12.04
N GLU A 43 -7.01 -7.06 13.37
CA GLU A 43 -6.87 -8.35 14.03
C GLU A 43 -7.71 -9.50 13.42
N PRO A 44 -9.00 -9.32 13.05
CA PRO A 44 -9.81 -10.39 12.47
C PRO A 44 -9.60 -10.57 10.96
N LEU A 45 -8.81 -9.73 10.30
CA LEU A 45 -8.66 -9.74 8.84
C LEU A 45 -7.63 -10.78 8.37
N PRO A 46 -7.70 -11.23 7.11
CA PRO A 46 -6.67 -12.08 6.52
C PRO A 46 -5.28 -11.44 6.57
N ARG A 47 -4.23 -12.27 6.67
CA ARG A 47 -2.81 -11.85 6.59
C ARG A 47 -2.21 -12.02 5.20
N VAL A 48 -3.04 -12.42 4.24
CA VAL A 48 -2.69 -12.73 2.86
C VAL A 48 -3.71 -12.03 1.96
N ASP A 49 -3.25 -11.42 0.88
CA ASP A 49 -4.08 -10.69 -0.09
C ASP A 49 -5.01 -9.63 0.55
N LEU A 50 -4.52 -8.95 1.60
CA LEU A 50 -5.27 -7.88 2.26
C LEU A 50 -4.88 -6.53 1.67
N TYR A 51 -5.88 -5.80 1.17
CA TYR A 51 -5.76 -4.39 0.82
C TYR A 51 -6.82 -3.57 1.57
N TYR A 52 -6.41 -2.95 2.67
CA TYR A 52 -7.32 -2.37 3.67
C TYR A 52 -7.16 -0.85 3.77
N GLY A 53 -8.23 -0.13 3.45
CA GLY A 53 -8.24 1.33 3.50
C GLY A 53 -9.51 1.87 2.85
N PHE A 54 -9.54 3.17 2.60
CA PHE A 54 -10.60 3.82 1.83
C PHE A 54 -10.04 4.31 0.50
N VAL A 55 -10.78 4.07 -0.57
CA VAL A 55 -10.49 4.64 -1.88
C VAL A 55 -11.07 6.05 -2.00
N ILE A 56 -10.50 6.93 -2.82
CA ILE A 56 -11.04 8.28 -3.04
C ILE A 56 -12.43 8.20 -3.71
N PRO A 57 -13.45 8.99 -3.28
CA PRO A 57 -13.46 10.10 -2.32
C PRO A 57 -13.77 9.69 -0.87
N CYS A 58 -13.24 8.55 -0.43
CA CYS A 58 -13.28 8.02 0.93
C CYS A 58 -14.68 7.56 1.39
N ASN A 59 -15.50 7.15 0.43
CA ASN A 59 -16.84 6.63 0.66
C ASN A 59 -16.91 5.09 0.59
N SER A 60 -15.82 4.43 0.21
CA SER A 60 -15.79 3.00 -0.09
C SER A 60 -14.48 2.37 0.38
N GLN A 61 -14.57 1.15 0.88
CA GLN A 61 -13.42 0.27 1.14
C GLN A 61 -13.19 -0.74 0.01
N ASN A 62 -13.98 -0.68 -1.08
CA ASN A 62 -13.81 -1.57 -2.21
C ASN A 62 -12.54 -1.20 -3.01
N PRO A 63 -11.48 -2.02 -2.98
CA PRO A 63 -10.20 -1.70 -3.61
C PRO A 63 -10.24 -1.68 -5.14
N TYR A 64 -11.29 -2.22 -5.76
CA TYR A 64 -11.44 -2.29 -7.22
C TYR A 64 -12.18 -1.09 -7.80
N SER A 65 -12.70 -0.19 -6.96
CA SER A 65 -13.52 0.93 -7.42
C SER A 65 -12.71 2.16 -7.81
N GLU A 66 -11.71 2.52 -7.02
CA GLU A 66 -10.82 3.68 -7.23
C GLU A 66 -9.45 3.39 -6.56
N TYR A 67 -8.54 4.37 -6.54
CA TYR A 67 -7.26 4.24 -5.85
C TYR A 67 -7.34 4.66 -4.36
N MET A 68 -6.45 4.09 -3.54
CA MET A 68 -6.41 4.36 -2.09
C MET A 68 -6.06 5.81 -1.75
N SER A 69 -6.73 6.32 -0.74
CA SER A 69 -6.52 7.67 -0.20
C SER A 69 -5.19 7.80 0.55
N GLY A 70 -4.61 9.01 0.51
CA GLY A 70 -3.40 9.39 1.27
C GLY A 70 -3.58 9.38 2.80
N MET A 71 -4.84 9.47 3.27
CA MET A 71 -5.19 9.39 4.71
C MET A 71 -4.72 8.10 5.40
N GLY A 72 -4.40 7.08 4.60
CA GLY A 72 -3.66 5.91 5.04
C GLY A 72 -4.35 4.61 4.70
N TYR A 73 -3.56 3.60 4.36
CA TYR A 73 -4.03 2.25 4.04
C TYR A 73 -2.96 1.22 4.38
N LEU A 74 -3.40 -0.01 4.64
CA LEU A 74 -2.58 -1.16 4.92
C LEU A 74 -2.61 -2.16 3.78
N ILE A 75 -1.47 -2.81 3.55
CA ILE A 75 -1.38 -4.00 2.70
C ILE A 75 -0.76 -5.14 3.50
N SER A 76 -1.16 -6.37 3.22
CA SER A 76 -0.50 -7.56 3.79
C SER A 76 0.91 -7.74 3.22
N TRP A 77 1.76 -8.41 4.00
CA TRP A 77 3.17 -8.55 3.65
C TRP A 77 3.43 -9.38 2.39
N ASP A 78 2.60 -10.36 2.08
CA ASP A 78 2.68 -11.11 0.82
C ASP A 78 2.52 -10.20 -0.41
N LEU A 79 1.66 -9.18 -0.33
CA LEU A 79 1.54 -8.16 -1.38
C LEU A 79 2.79 -7.28 -1.45
N VAL A 80 3.41 -6.94 -0.33
CA VAL A 80 4.70 -6.22 -0.31
C VAL A 80 5.78 -7.02 -1.04
N GLU A 81 5.89 -8.31 -0.73
CA GLU A 81 6.86 -9.23 -1.35
C GLU A 81 6.58 -9.36 -2.86
N TRP A 82 5.32 -9.51 -3.24
CA TRP A 82 4.91 -9.51 -4.64
C TRP A 82 5.26 -8.21 -5.36
N ILE A 83 5.00 -7.04 -4.76
CA ILE A 83 5.36 -5.73 -5.33
C ILE A 83 6.87 -5.61 -5.54
N SER A 84 7.68 -6.09 -4.60
CA SER A 84 9.15 -6.01 -4.68
C SER A 84 9.75 -6.87 -5.81
N THR A 85 9.12 -8.01 -6.11
CA THR A 85 9.64 -9.00 -7.05
C THR A 85 9.00 -8.92 -8.43
N SER A 86 7.75 -8.46 -8.52
CA SER A 86 6.97 -8.41 -9.76
C SER A 86 7.59 -7.48 -10.82
N ASN A 87 7.64 -7.98 -12.06
CA ASN A 87 8.07 -7.19 -13.22
C ASN A 87 6.94 -6.38 -13.86
N ILE A 88 5.67 -6.70 -13.54
CA ILE A 88 4.50 -6.03 -14.12
C ILE A 88 4.44 -4.56 -13.66
N LEU A 89 4.62 -4.33 -12.36
CA LEU A 89 4.57 -2.99 -11.77
C LEU A 89 5.78 -2.13 -12.17
N LYS A 90 6.95 -2.76 -12.39
CA LYS A 90 8.16 -2.09 -12.89
C LYS A 90 7.97 -1.59 -14.33
N LEU A 91 7.28 -2.39 -15.16
CA LEU A 91 7.04 -2.05 -16.56
C LEU A 91 6.00 -0.93 -16.70
N ASP A 92 4.93 -0.97 -15.90
CA ASP A 92 3.89 0.07 -15.88
C ASP A 92 4.44 1.44 -15.48
N LEU A 93 5.32 1.50 -14.46
CA LEU A 93 6.02 2.73 -14.12
C LEU A 93 6.85 3.26 -15.30
N ARG A 94 7.64 2.41 -15.98
CA ARG A 94 8.43 2.84 -17.16
C ARG A 94 7.57 3.36 -18.31
N ILE A 95 6.42 2.75 -18.56
CA ILE A 95 5.48 3.20 -19.60
C ILE A 95 4.89 4.57 -19.21
N SER A 96 4.53 4.78 -17.94
CA SER A 96 4.05 6.08 -17.46
C SER A 96 5.08 7.22 -17.57
N TRP A 97 6.38 6.89 -17.52
CA TRP A 97 7.47 7.86 -17.76
C TRP A 97 7.70 8.17 -19.24
N LEU A 98 7.44 7.22 -20.15
CA LEU A 98 7.62 7.41 -21.59
C LEU A 98 6.40 8.03 -22.29
N GLY A 99 5.23 8.07 -21.62
CA GLY A 99 3.98 8.62 -22.16
C GLY A 99 3.74 10.12 -21.92
N ASN A 100 4.66 10.83 -21.28
CA ASN A 100 4.57 12.29 -21.02
C ASN A 100 5.74 13.05 -21.65
N GLY A 101 6.10 12.71 -22.90
CA GLY A 101 7.05 13.44 -23.73
C GLY A 101 6.34 14.27 -24.78
#